data_AF-A0A938KYI6-F1
#
_entry.id   AF-A0A938KYI6-F1
#
_cell.length_a   1.000
_cell.length_b   1.000
_cell.length_c   1.000
_cell.angle_alpha   90.00
_cell.angle_beta   90.00
_cell.angle_gamma   90.00
#
_symmetry.space_group_name_H-M   'P 1'
#
loop_
_entity.id
_entity.type
_entity.pdbx_description
1 polymer ?
#
loop_
_entity_poly.entity_id
_entity_poly.type
_entity_poly.pdbx_seq_one_letter_code
_entity_poly.pdbx_strand_id
1 'polypeptide(L)' 'MAPVDIPAGKRGAWRVEREFVNAIRGVEPVTHTTFADGVAYMEFTDAVLLSWQTEETVALPLSA' A
#
# COMPACT_ATOMS: atom_id res chain seq x y z
N MET A 1 -11.16 -13.53 31.46
CA MET A 1 -10.83 -13.88 30.07
C MET A 1 -9.42 -14.45 30.05
N ALA A 2 -9.25 -15.70 29.62
CA ALA A 2 -7.92 -16.30 29.53
C ALA A 2 -7.29 -15.97 28.16
N PRO A 3 -5.98 -15.69 28.08
CA PRO A 3 -5.31 -15.41 26.82
C PRO A 3 -5.33 -16.63 25.89
N VAL A 4 -5.51 -16.39 24.59
CA VAL A 4 -5.47 -17.43 23.54
C VAL A 4 -4.01 -17.70 23.19
N ASP A 5 -3.59 -18.98 23.25
CA ASP A 5 -2.27 -19.37 22.77
C ASP A 5 -2.24 -19.37 21.24
N ILE A 6 -1.34 -18.57 20.66
CA ILE A 6 -1.14 -18.49 19.21
C ILE A 6 0.04 -19.40 18.87
N PRO A 7 -0.18 -20.45 18.04
CA PRO A 7 0.88 -21.32 17.56
C PRO A 7 2.04 -20.50 16.96
N ALA A 8 3.29 -20.92 17.21
CA ALA A 8 4.47 -20.12 16.87
C ALA A 8 4.49 -19.62 15.40
N GLY A 9 4.11 -20.47 14.45
CA GLY A 9 4.06 -20.12 13.02
C GLY A 9 2.94 -19.16 12.60
N LYS A 10 1.99 -18.86 13.50
CA LYS A 10 0.89 -17.89 13.28
C LYS A 10 1.11 -16.58 14.03
N ARG A 11 2.20 -16.45 14.78
CA ARG A 11 2.52 -15.21 15.49
C ARG A 11 2.95 -14.18 14.46
N GLY A 12 2.19 -13.09 14.35
CA GLY A 12 2.58 -11.96 13.53
C GLY A 12 3.92 -11.40 14.02
N ALA A 13 4.77 -11.00 13.08
CA ALA A 13 6.03 -10.33 13.38
C ALA A 13 5.99 -8.93 12.78
N TRP A 14 6.68 -8.00 13.45
CA TRP A 14 6.88 -6.63 12.96
C TRP A 14 7.90 -6.64 11.82
N ARG A 15 7.43 -7.04 10.64
CA ARG A 15 8.25 -7.30 9.45
C ARG A 15 8.16 -6.17 8.45
N VAL A 16 6.95 -5.75 8.10
CA VAL A 16 6.72 -4.75 7.04
C VAL A 16 7.50 -3.47 7.29
N GLU A 17 7.41 -2.89 8.48
CA GLU A 17 8.09 -1.63 8.78
C GLU A 17 9.60 -1.83 8.98
N ARG A 18 10.04 -3.01 9.43
CA ARG A 18 11.46 -3.34 9.51
C ARG A 18 12.06 -3.44 8.11
N GLU A 19 11.39 -4.16 7.21
CA GLU A 19 11.75 -4.32 5.80
C GLU A 19 11.78 -2.97 5.10
N PHE A 20 10.81 -2.09 5.39
CA PHE A 20 10.82 -0.70 4.91
C PHE A 20 12.06 0.10 5.37
N VAL A 21 12.38 0.09 6.67
CA VAL A 21 13.57 0.79 7.19
C VAL A 21 14.86 0.20 6.65
N ASN A 22 14.93 -1.13 6.51
CA ASN A 22 16.10 -1.80 5.96
C ASN A 22 16.27 -1.51 4.46
N ALA A 23 15.19 -1.39 3.70
CA ALA A 23 15.22 -0.95 2.32
C ALA A 23 15.74 0.50 2.18
N ILE A 24 15.30 1.42 3.05
CA ILE A 24 15.85 2.79 3.11
C ILE A 24 17.35 2.79 3.39
N ARG A 25 17.81 1.88 4.27
CA ARG A 25 19.23 1.74 4.63
C ARG A 25 20.05 0.94 3.61
N GLY A 26 19.45 0.43 2.55
CA GLY A 26 20.13 -0.40 1.54
C GLY A 26 20.50 -1.81 2.01
N VAL A 27 19.89 -2.30 3.10
CA VAL A 27 20.16 -3.63 3.68
C VAL A 27 19.26 -4.71 3.05
N GLU A 28 18.04 -4.35 2.66
CA GLU A 28 17.06 -5.26 2.04
C GLU A 28 16.51 -4.64 0.75
N PRO A 29 16.04 -5.45 -0.21
CA PRO A 29 15.40 -4.94 -1.41
C PRO A 29 14.00 -4.39 -1.11
N VAL A 30 13.51 -3.48 -1.95
CA VAL A 30 12.09 -3.11 -1.95
C VAL A 30 11.29 -4.28 -2.50
N THR A 31 10.40 -4.86 -1.68
CA THR A 31 9.58 -6.03 -2.00
C THR A 31 8.09 -5.73 -2.17
N HIS A 32 7.66 -4.55 -1.71
CA HIS A 32 6.27 -4.10 -1.72
C HIS A 32 6.07 -3.02 -2.79
N THR A 33 5.02 -2.21 -2.63
CA THR A 33 4.63 -1.12 -3.53
C THR A 33 5.82 -0.23 -3.91
N THR A 34 6.11 -0.13 -5.21
CA THR A 34 7.12 0.80 -5.70
C THR A 34 6.61 2.23 -5.68
N PHE A 35 7.49 3.22 -5.87
CA PHE A 35 7.06 4.61 -5.98
C PHE A 35 6.10 4.83 -7.15
N ALA A 36 6.36 4.20 -8.31
CA ALA A 36 5.50 4.32 -9.49
C ALA A 36 4.10 3.73 -9.22
N ASP A 37 4.03 2.56 -8.58
CA ASP A 37 2.75 1.96 -8.18
C ASP A 37 2.01 2.85 -7.18
N GLY A 38 2.74 3.47 -6.24
CA GLY A 38 2.19 4.41 -5.28
C GLY A 38 1.56 5.63 -5.93
N VAL A 39 2.20 6.21 -6.95
CA VAL A 39 1.65 7.33 -7.73
C VAL A 39 0.41 6.91 -8.51
N ALA A 40 0.42 5.73 -9.14
CA ALA A 40 -0.74 5.22 -9.86
C ALA A 40 -1.97 4.99 -8.94
N TYR A 41 -1.75 4.63 -7.67
CA TYR A 41 -2.85 4.56 -6.69
C TYR A 41 -3.43 5.92 -6.30
N MET A 42 -2.60 6.97 -6.26
CA MET A 42 -3.08 8.33 -6.01
C MET A 42 -3.97 8.78 -7.16
N GLU A 43 -3.56 8.50 -8.40
CA GLU A 43 -4.34 8.80 -9.61
C GLU A 43 -5.74 8.16 -9.60
N PHE A 44 -5.84 6.90 -9.16
CA PHE A 44 -7.15 6.26 -8.99
C PHE A 44 -8.03 6.99 -7.95
N THR A 45 -7.45 7.41 -6.84
CA THR A 45 -8.18 8.13 -5.79
C THR A 45 -8.68 9.48 -6.31
N ASP A 46 -7.87 10.18 -7.10
CA ASP A 46 -8.24 11.43 -7.77
C ASP A 46 -9.36 11.21 -8.79
N ALA A 47 -9.30 10.12 -9.58
CA ALA A 47 -10.35 9.77 -10.54
C ALA A 47 -11.68 9.47 -9.84
N VAL A 48 -11.67 8.79 -8.69
CA VAL A 48 -12.87 8.56 -7.86
C VAL A 48 -13.46 9.89 -7.38
N LEU A 49 -12.62 10.81 -6.88
CA LEU A 49 -13.08 12.13 -6.45
C LEU A 49 -13.69 12.92 -7.61
N LEU A 50 -13.04 12.91 -8.78
CA LEU A 50 -13.53 13.57 -9.98
C LEU A 50 -14.87 12.99 -10.43
N SER A 51 -14.97 11.66 -10.51
CA SER A 51 -16.20 10.96 -10.89
C SER A 51 -17.36 11.29 -9.94
N TRP A 52 -17.09 11.38 -8.63
CA TRP A 52 -18.08 11.80 -7.64
C TRP A 52 -18.57 13.23 -7.86
N GLN A 53 -17.67 14.16 -8.23
CA GLN A 53 -17.99 15.57 -8.42
C GLN A 53 -18.74 15.84 -9.74
N THR A 54 -18.43 15.09 -10.79
CA THR A 54 -19.00 15.30 -12.12
C THR A 54 -20.19 14.40 -12.43
N GLU A 55 -20.40 13.34 -11.64
CA GLU A 55 -21.36 12.26 -11.94
C GLU A 55 -21.10 11.54 -13.27
N GLU A 56 -19.85 11.58 -13.74
CA GLU A 56 -19.41 10.97 -14.99
C GLU A 56 -18.40 9.83 -14.75
N THR A 57 -18.32 8.92 -15.72
CA THR A 57 -17.26 7.90 -15.76
C THR A 57 -15.93 8.55 -16.13
N VAL A 58 -14.94 8.43 -15.25
CA VAL A 58 -13.56 8.90 -15.50
C VAL A 58 -12.69 7.73 -15.95
N ALA A 59 -12.06 7.85 -17.11
CA ALA A 59 -11.12 6.87 -17.61
C ALA A 59 -9.72 7.10 -17.01
N LEU A 60 -8.99 6.00 -16.78
CA LEU A 60 -7.60 6.02 -16.36
C LEU A 60 -6.67 5.59 -17.52
N PRO A 61 -5.42 6.11 -17.59
CA PRO A 61 -4.86 7.14 -16.71
C PRO A 61 -5.53 8.50 -16.92
N LEU A 62 -5.47 9.38 -15.91
CA LEU A 62 -5.92 10.76 -16.03
C LEU A 62 -5.08 11.42 -17.12
N SER A 63 -5.74 11.96 -18.14
CA SER A 63 -5.07 12.75 -19.18
C SER A 63 -4.32 13.90 -18.53
N ALA A 64 -3.02 14.02 -18.81
CA ALA A 64 -2.18 15.13 -18.34
C ALA A 64 -2.62 16.49 -18.91
#